data_AF-A0A0E3LLP7-F1
#
_entry.id   AF-A0A0E3LLP7-F1
#
_cell.length_a   1.000
_cell.length_b   1.000
_cell.length_c   1.000
_cell.angle_alpha   90.00
_cell.angle_beta   90.00
_cell.angle_gamma   90.00
#
_symmetry.space_group_name_H-M   'P 1'
#
loop_
_entity.id
_entity.type
_entity.pdbx_description
1 polymer ?
#
loop_
_entity_poly.entity_id
_entity_poly.type
_entity_poly.pdbx_seq_one_letter_code
_entity_poly.pdbx_strand_id
1 'polypeptide(L)'
;MEGRENSKPEVLEICPASTLKAEKLYFKGFKNPGKEAKGIREIILDTLEKRFIKEISRNARKAALENADGDALDSIIAAVATHRALKNNFRVPENKLYKLEGYIYV
;
A
#
# COMPACT_ATOMS: atom_id res chain seq x y z
N MET A 1 17.33 0.37 -20.17
CA MET A 1 17.41 1.24 -18.97
C MET A 1 18.37 2.36 -19.32
N GLU A 2 17.87 3.45 -19.90
CA GLU A 2 18.67 4.65 -20.17
C GLU A 2 18.18 5.77 -19.25
N GLY A 3 19.11 6.31 -18.45
CA GLY A 3 19.14 7.69 -17.97
C GLY A 3 17.98 8.20 -17.10
N ARG A 4 17.91 7.79 -15.83
CA ARG A 4 17.40 8.70 -14.79
C ARG A 4 18.60 9.45 -14.23
N GLU A 5 18.60 10.78 -14.33
CA GLU A 5 19.56 11.61 -13.58
C GLU A 5 19.41 11.27 -12.09
N ASN A 6 20.41 10.61 -11.55
CA ASN A 6 20.44 10.02 -10.21
C ASN A 6 20.59 11.08 -9.09
N SER A 7 20.12 12.31 -9.30
CA SER A 7 20.48 13.46 -8.44
C SER A 7 19.39 13.90 -7.48
N LYS A 8 18.13 13.43 -7.62
CA LYS A 8 17.03 13.85 -6.74
C LYS A 8 16.23 12.65 -6.22
N PRO A 9 15.92 12.60 -4.91
CA PRO A 9 15.06 11.57 -4.36
C PRO A 9 13.65 11.68 -4.92
N GLU A 10 13.05 10.53 -5.22
CA GLU A 10 11.64 10.43 -5.59
C GLU A 10 10.79 10.39 -4.32
N VAL A 11 9.73 11.21 -4.28
CA VAL A 11 8.75 11.22 -3.20
C VAL A 11 7.42 10.74 -3.77
N LEU A 12 6.82 9.74 -3.13
CA LEU A 12 5.53 9.19 -3.52
C LEU A 12 4.49 9.52 -2.44
N GLU A 13 3.34 9.99 -2.89
CA GLU A 13 2.16 10.10 -2.03
C GLU A 13 1.31 8.83 -2.16
N ILE A 14 1.00 8.20 -1.02
CA ILE A 14 0.24 6.96 -0.97
C ILE A 14 -0.83 7.06 0.10
N CYS A 15 -2.04 6.63 -0.25
CA CYS A 15 -3.16 6.53 0.67
C CYS A 15 -3.57 5.05 0.81
N PRO A 16 -3.30 4.39 1.96
CA PRO A 16 -3.62 2.99 2.16
C PRO A 16 -5.09 2.64 1.91
N ALA A 17 -6.01 3.50 2.33
CA ALA A 17 -7.44 3.32 2.08
C ALA A 17 -7.77 3.33 0.57
N SER A 18 -7.17 4.24 -0.21
CA SER A 18 -7.35 4.29 -1.66
C SER A 18 -6.73 3.06 -2.33
N THR A 19 -5.56 2.60 -1.89
CA THR A 19 -4.95 1.36 -2.37
C THR A 19 -5.86 0.16 -2.13
N LEU A 20 -6.40 0.00 -0.92
CA LEU A 20 -7.34 -1.09 -0.63
C LEU A 20 -8.63 -0.99 -1.44
N LYS A 21 -9.15 0.22 -1.67
CA LYS A 21 -10.35 0.42 -2.52
C LYS A 21 -10.09 0.00 -3.97
N ALA A 22 -8.94 0.39 -4.53
CA ALA A 22 -8.54 -0.01 -5.88
C ALA A 22 -8.48 -1.54 -6.02
N GLU A 23 -8.06 -2.23 -4.95
CA GLU A 23 -7.94 -3.69 -4.92
C GLU A 23 -9.19 -4.44 -4.45
N LYS A 24 -10.29 -3.72 -4.16
CA LYS A 24 -11.54 -4.27 -3.60
C LYS A 24 -11.31 -5.01 -2.26
N LEU A 25 -10.37 -4.51 -1.46
CA LEU A 25 -9.99 -5.01 -0.14
C LEU A 25 -10.36 -4.05 1.00
N TYR A 26 -11.09 -2.98 0.70
CA TYR A 26 -11.51 -2.01 1.70
C TYR A 26 -12.71 -2.53 2.52
N PHE A 27 -12.41 -3.42 3.46
CA PHE A 27 -13.39 -3.95 4.41
C PHE A 27 -13.65 -2.95 5.54
N LYS A 28 -14.89 -2.90 6.05
CA LYS A 28 -15.20 -2.08 7.23
C LYS A 28 -14.62 -2.73 8.49
N GLY A 29 -14.16 -1.91 9.44
CA GLY A 29 -13.79 -2.39 10.78
C GLY A 29 -12.40 -3.02 10.91
N PHE A 30 -11.56 -3.02 9.88
CA PHE A 30 -10.20 -3.60 9.98
C PHE A 30 -9.29 -2.86 10.98
N LYS A 31 -9.54 -1.57 11.25
CA LYS A 31 -8.86 -0.75 12.27
C LYS A 31 -9.56 -0.77 13.64
N ASN A 32 -10.50 -1.69 13.86
CA ASN A 32 -11.11 -1.85 15.18
C ASN A 32 -10.23 -2.79 16.03
N PRO A 33 -10.34 -2.74 17.37
CA PRO A 33 -9.79 -3.78 18.22
C PRO A 33 -10.60 -5.08 18.09
N GLY A 34 -9.99 -6.21 18.46
CA GLY A 34 -10.68 -7.50 18.57
C GLY A 34 -10.40 -8.51 17.45
N LYS A 35 -10.96 -9.72 17.61
CA LYS A 35 -10.69 -10.89 16.75
C LYS A 35 -11.21 -10.72 15.32
N GLU A 36 -12.37 -10.09 15.15
CA GLU A 36 -12.96 -9.86 13.82
C GLU A 36 -12.06 -8.96 12.97
N ALA A 37 -11.65 -7.81 13.52
CA ALA A 37 -10.73 -6.90 12.86
C ALA A 37 -9.39 -7.59 12.53
N LYS A 38 -8.85 -8.40 13.44
CA LYS A 38 -7.64 -9.19 13.18
C LYS A 38 -7.82 -10.14 11.99
N GLY A 39 -8.94 -10.86 11.92
CA GLY A 39 -9.25 -11.75 10.79
C GLY A 39 -9.36 -11.00 9.45
N ILE A 40 -9.92 -9.79 9.47
CA ILE A 40 -9.94 -8.92 8.28
C ILE A 40 -8.51 -8.53 7.85
N ARG A 41 -7.65 -8.17 8.81
CA ARG A 41 -6.24 -7.85 8.50
C ARG A 41 -5.49 -9.07 7.96
N GLU A 42 -5.76 -10.28 8.46
CA GLU A 42 -5.21 -11.53 7.92
C GLU A 42 -5.58 -11.71 6.44
N ILE A 43 -6.86 -11.53 6.08
CA ILE A 43 -7.35 -11.62 4.69
C ILE A 43 -6.67 -10.58 3.79
N ILE A 44 -6.51 -9.35 4.28
CA ILE A 44 -5.82 -8.28 3.52
C ILE A 44 -4.38 -8.71 3.26
N LEU A 45 -3.63 -9.10 4.30
CA LEU A 45 -2.22 -9.47 4.18
C LEU A 45 -2.01 -10.68 3.26
N ASP A 46 -2.84 -11.72 3.39
CA ASP A 46 -2.80 -12.90 2.53
C ASP A 46 -3.05 -12.54 1.07
N THR A 47 -3.99 -11.61 0.81
CA THR A 47 -4.27 -11.17 -0.54
C THR A 47 -3.13 -10.34 -1.13
N LEU A 48 -2.49 -9.50 -0.33
CA LEU A 48 -1.33 -8.71 -0.77
C LEU A 48 -0.14 -9.60 -1.16
N GLU A 49 0.17 -10.62 -0.35
CA GLU A 49 1.20 -11.62 -0.67
C GLU A 49 0.84 -12.42 -1.92
N LYS A 50 -0.41 -12.87 -2.04
CA LYS A 50 -0.81 -13.66 -3.20
C LYS A 50 -0.73 -12.87 -4.52
N ARG A 51 -0.99 -11.56 -4.50
CA ARG A 51 -1.14 -10.75 -5.72
C ARG A 51 0.07 -9.91 -6.10
N PHE A 52 0.82 -9.36 -5.14
CA PHE A 52 1.76 -8.26 -5.44
C PHE A 52 3.20 -8.50 -5.01
N ILE A 53 3.40 -9.15 -3.86
CA ILE A 53 4.72 -9.32 -3.23
C ILE A 53 4.93 -10.77 -2.82
N LYS A 54 6.15 -11.28 -2.92
CA LYS A 54 6.41 -12.70 -2.68
C LYS A 54 6.17 -13.13 -1.23
N GLU A 55 6.53 -12.28 -0.27
CA GLU A 55 6.47 -12.59 1.16
C GLU A 55 6.48 -11.29 1.98
N ILE A 56 5.68 -11.26 3.06
CA ILE A 56 5.74 -10.30 4.15
C ILE A 56 6.46 -10.98 5.30
N SER A 57 7.52 -10.36 5.81
CA SER A 57 8.28 -10.92 6.93
C SER A 57 7.37 -11.24 8.13
N ARG A 58 7.67 -12.33 8.85
CA ARG A 58 6.90 -12.75 10.04
C ARG A 58 6.72 -11.62 11.06
N ASN A 59 7.74 -10.79 11.25
CA ASN A 59 7.70 -9.66 12.18
C ASN A 59 6.75 -8.56 11.71
N ALA A 60 6.82 -8.15 10.43
CA ALA A 60 5.91 -7.16 9.86
C ALA A 60 4.46 -7.66 9.87
N ARG A 61 4.25 -8.95 9.53
CA ARG A 61 2.93 -9.59 9.57
C ARG A 61 2.36 -9.59 10.98
N LYS A 62 3.14 -10.02 11.97
CA LYS A 62 2.73 -10.00 13.39
C LYS A 62 2.38 -8.57 13.83
N ALA A 63 3.22 -7.59 13.53
CA ALA A 63 2.99 -6.19 13.88
C ALA A 63 1.67 -5.66 13.29
N ALA A 64 1.39 -5.95 12.01
CA ALA A 64 0.14 -5.56 11.36
C ALA A 64 -1.11 -6.23 11.96
N LEU A 65 -0.99 -7.46 12.46
CA LEU A 65 -2.08 -8.19 13.11
C LEU A 65 -2.32 -7.77 14.56
N GLU A 66 -1.31 -7.25 15.26
CA GLU A 66 -1.40 -6.88 16.68
C GLU A 66 -1.66 -5.39 16.88
N ASN A 67 -1.25 -4.53 15.94
CA ASN A 67 -1.51 -3.09 15.98
C ASN A 67 -2.98 -2.79 15.60
N ALA A 68 -3.79 -2.46 16.60
CA ALA A 68 -5.23 -2.19 16.42
C ALA A 68 -5.50 -0.94 15.58
N ASP A 69 -4.67 0.10 15.71
CA ASP A 69 -4.81 1.37 15.00
C ASP A 69 -4.59 1.23 13.48
N GLY A 70 -3.93 0.14 13.06
CA GLY A 70 -3.74 -0.24 11.67
C GLY A 70 -2.56 0.45 10.96
N ASP A 71 -1.76 1.25 11.66
CA ASP A 71 -0.58 1.93 11.11
C ASP A 71 0.48 0.95 10.58
N ALA A 72 0.65 -0.17 11.26
CA ALA A 72 1.56 -1.23 10.80
C ALA A 72 1.05 -1.88 9.51
N LEU A 73 -0.27 -2.04 9.34
CA LEU A 73 -0.87 -2.52 8.11
C LEU A 73 -0.76 -1.46 6.99
N ASP A 74 -1.01 -0.20 7.30
CA ASP A 74 -0.89 0.93 6.39
C ASP A 74 0.52 1.03 5.80
N SER A 75 1.55 0.80 6.62
CA SER A 75 2.96 0.76 6.18
C SER A 75 3.22 -0.36 5.16
N ILE A 76 2.63 -1.54 5.35
CA ILE A 76 2.74 -2.65 4.40
C ILE A 76 2.02 -2.31 3.09
N ILE A 77 0.81 -1.75 3.18
CA ILE A 77 0.05 -1.33 2.00
C ILE A 77 0.83 -0.27 1.21
N ALA A 78 1.46 0.69 1.90
CA ALA A 78 2.32 1.69 1.27
C ALA A 78 3.53 1.07 0.57
N ALA A 79 4.18 0.08 1.17
CA ALA A 79 5.29 -0.65 0.54
C ALA A 79 4.82 -1.38 -0.73
N VAL A 80 3.63 -1.99 -0.72
CA VAL A 80 3.05 -2.65 -1.91
C VAL A 80 2.76 -1.64 -3.03
N ALA A 81 2.11 -0.52 -2.71
CA ALA A 81 1.84 0.54 -3.69
C ALA A 81 3.14 1.11 -4.28
N THR A 82 4.17 1.31 -3.44
CA THR A 82 5.51 1.75 -3.88
C THR A 82 6.14 0.75 -4.86
N HIS A 83 6.09 -0.55 -4.54
CA HIS A 83 6.61 -1.60 -5.43
C HIS A 83 5.89 -1.63 -6.78
N ARG A 84 4.57 -1.41 -6.80
CA ARG A 84 3.80 -1.29 -8.04
C ARG A 84 4.18 -0.07 -8.85
N ALA A 85 4.33 1.08 -8.18
CA ALA A 85 4.78 2.31 -8.82
C ALA A 85 6.16 2.15 -9.46
N LEU A 86 7.10 1.51 -8.74
CA LEU A 86 8.42 1.13 -9.25
C LEU A 86 8.32 0.25 -10.50
N LYS A 87 7.53 -0.83 -10.45
CA LYS A 87 7.31 -1.72 -11.61
C LYS A 87 6.70 -1.00 -12.81
N ASN A 88 5.88 0.02 -12.56
CA ASN A 88 5.26 0.85 -13.60
C ASN A 88 6.11 2.08 -13.96
N ASN A 89 7.38 2.13 -13.55
CA ASN A 89 8.31 3.25 -13.79
C ASN A 89 7.76 4.62 -13.35
N PHE A 90 6.97 4.67 -12.27
CA PHE A 90 6.31 5.88 -11.75
C PHE A 90 5.41 6.60 -12.76
N ARG A 91 4.88 5.87 -13.75
CA ARG A 91 3.99 6.46 -14.73
C ARG A 91 2.69 6.93 -14.07
N VAL A 92 2.42 8.23 -14.19
CA VAL A 92 1.17 8.88 -13.78
C VAL A 92 0.30 9.08 -15.02
N PRO A 93 -1.03 8.84 -14.94
CA PRO A 93 -1.95 9.15 -16.04
C PRO A 93 -1.93 10.65 -16.40
N GLU A 94 -2.06 10.97 -17.68
CA GLU A 94 -2.16 12.37 -18.09
C GLU A 94 -3.49 12.97 -17.63
N ASN A 95 -3.43 13.79 -16.58
CA ASN A 95 -4.56 14.54 -16.07
C ASN A 95 -4.08 15.89 -15.54
N LYS A 96 -4.78 16.97 -15.93
CA LYS A 96 -4.45 18.34 -15.48
C LYS A 96 -4.56 18.48 -13.97
N LEU A 97 -5.49 17.76 -13.33
CA LEU A 97 -5.66 17.80 -11.88
C LEU A 97 -4.43 17.27 -11.15
N TYR A 98 -3.76 16.23 -11.66
CA TYR A 98 -2.57 15.67 -10.99
C TYR A 98 -1.34 16.57 -11.04
N LYS A 99 -1.32 17.57 -11.93
CA LYS A 99 -0.30 18.62 -11.93
C LYS A 99 -0.52 19.66 -10.84
N LEU A 100 -1.76 19.83 -10.38
CA LEU A 100 -2.13 20.79 -9.36
C LEU A 100 -2.19 20.16 -7.96
N GLU A 101 -2.86 19.02 -7.84
CA GLU A 101 -3.17 18.35 -6.57
C GLU A 101 -2.17 17.22 -6.22
N GLY A 102 -1.29 16.85 -7.15
CA GLY A 102 -0.45 15.65 -7.01
C GLY A 102 -1.19 14.36 -7.39
N TYR A 103 -0.53 13.21 -7.18
CA TYR A 103 -1.03 11.90 -7.56
C TYR A 103 -0.82 10.89 -6.44
N ILE A 104 -1.91 10.23 -6.04
CA ILE A 104 -1.89 9.11 -5.10
C ILE A 104 -1.55 7.82 -5.86
N TYR A 105 -0.39 7.26 -5.56
CA TYR A 105 0.01 5.95 -6.07
C TYR A 105 -0.73 4.84 -5.31
N VAL A 106 -1.30 3.88 -6.04
CA VAL A 106 -2.05 2.73 -5.50
C VAL A 106 -1.53 1.39 -6.01
#